data_AF-U2KT49-F1
#
_entry.id   AF-U2KT49-F1
#
_cell.length_a   1.000
_cell.length_b   1.000
_cell.length_c   1.000
_cell.angle_alpha   90.00
_cell.angle_beta   90.00
_cell.angle_gamma   90.00
#
_symmetry.space_group_name_H-M   'P 1'
#
loop_
_entity.id
_entity.type
_entity.pdbx_description
1 polymer ?
#
loop_
_entity_poly.entity_id
_entity_poly.type
_entity_poly.pdbx_seq_one_letter_code
_entity_poly.pdbx_strand_id
1 'polypeptide(L)'
;MKKKKSILRSVLHTERSSLLIRAVIELLHGGLVIAAAWETAVIVNAVFMEHGGPTETASDLLMLFLCVLSMALLRLPKGRIEAQLSHRVRLSARTALHEAMLLHGRNSSGALTLTLERVDALDPFFHTVLPTMIAGAVLIPLILVVTAVADPLSALLFLATLPIAPFLLFLIGKATRRASERQWDKMQSLTDGFGELVRAAMTLKIFRRIDAEGAHLAQMSHSFAEASLSVLRLAFVSAFALELITTLSIALIAVSIGLRLLDGMMTFQTAFFVLILAPLFYQPLREGGIAFHAAMDAKTAEAALTPYLDLPSPSDGARSQILSPPAPHTKNLSYRYPLTEETVLTGLNFSFPAGKSTVLAGASGVGKSTLLLLLAGQTAPTEGSILLTDGAGSANVFDLAQLSEETKQNLITYVPQEPHIFTASLADNVSLWLADATDDAVAEALEAAALGDFLRALPDGLRTPLGAGGHPLSAGERHRLGLARAFFQNRPIVLLDEITAGLDGETEAEVIAALTRFAHHRTLILTSHRPALIAWADHVITLGGAHG
;
A
#
# COMPACT_ATOMS: atom_id res chain seq x y z
N MET A 1 -19.48 11.95 12.34
CA MET A 1 -18.35 11.08 11.95
C MET A 1 -18.91 9.75 11.45
N LYS A 2 -19.04 9.54 10.13
CA LYS A 2 -19.42 8.22 9.58
C LYS A 2 -18.33 7.21 10.00
N LYS A 3 -18.70 6.11 10.66
CA LYS A 3 -17.75 5.03 11.02
C LYS A 3 -17.06 4.57 9.72
N LYS A 4 -15.76 4.86 9.57
CA LYS A 4 -14.95 4.32 8.48
C LYS A 4 -15.07 2.80 8.50
N LYS A 5 -15.46 2.21 7.37
CA LYS A 5 -15.68 0.77 7.27
C LYS A 5 -14.31 0.11 7.20
N SER A 6 -14.03 -0.78 8.15
CA SER A 6 -12.84 -1.65 8.10
C SER A 6 -12.81 -2.40 6.77
N ILE A 7 -11.68 -2.37 6.07
CA ILE A 7 -11.45 -3.06 4.79
C ILE A 7 -11.54 -4.57 4.96
N LEU A 8 -11.10 -5.09 6.12
CA LEU A 8 -11.25 -6.49 6.46
C LEU A 8 -12.74 -6.85 6.57
N ARG A 9 -13.54 -6.01 7.25
CA ARG A 9 -14.99 -6.23 7.38
C ARG A 9 -15.74 -6.07 6.05
N SER A 10 -15.34 -5.15 5.19
CA SER A 10 -16.00 -4.97 3.89
C SER A 10 -15.78 -6.19 3.00
N VAL A 11 -14.57 -6.75 2.99
CA VAL A 11 -14.27 -7.97 2.23
C VAL A 11 -15.02 -9.16 2.82
N LEU A 12 -15.00 -9.35 4.15
CA LEU A 12 -15.77 -10.43 4.79
C LEU A 12 -17.28 -10.31 4.49
N HIS A 13 -17.81 -9.09 4.36
CA HIS A 13 -19.21 -8.88 4.00
C HIS A 13 -19.49 -9.15 2.51
N THR A 14 -18.54 -8.84 1.64
CA THR A 14 -18.66 -9.07 0.18
C THR A 14 -18.54 -10.56 -0.13
N GLU A 15 -17.66 -11.26 0.58
CA GLU A 15 -17.31 -12.67 0.40
C GLU A 15 -18.07 -13.60 1.38
N ARG A 16 -19.30 -13.23 1.74
CA ARG A 16 -20.12 -14.03 2.68
C ARG A 16 -20.33 -15.47 2.22
N SER A 17 -20.48 -15.70 0.92
CA SER A 17 -20.60 -17.04 0.34
C SER A 17 -19.34 -17.87 0.60
N SER A 18 -18.15 -17.31 0.34
CA SER A 18 -16.85 -17.94 0.58
C SER A 18 -16.66 -18.27 2.07
N LEU A 19 -17.07 -17.38 2.97
CA LEU A 19 -17.05 -17.63 4.42
C LEU A 19 -18.02 -18.73 4.86
N LEU A 20 -19.25 -18.75 4.32
CA LEU A 20 -20.22 -19.80 4.60
C LEU A 20 -19.71 -21.15 4.13
N ILE A 21 -19.15 -21.22 2.92
CA ILE A 21 -18.53 -22.44 2.39
C ILE A 21 -17.38 -22.89 3.31
N ARG A 22 -16.52 -21.96 3.74
CA ARG A 22 -15.42 -22.26 4.66
C ARG A 22 -15.91 -22.79 6.01
N ALA A 23 -17.01 -22.26 6.53
CA ALA A 23 -17.64 -22.71 7.77
C ALA A 23 -18.30 -24.09 7.62
N VAL A 24 -18.97 -24.36 6.50
CA VAL A 24 -19.54 -25.68 6.17
C VAL A 24 -18.43 -26.72 6.05
N ILE A 25 -17.32 -26.39 5.39
CA ILE A 25 -16.15 -27.27 5.30
C ILE A 25 -15.55 -27.51 6.71
N GLU A 26 -15.55 -26.51 7.60
CA GLU A 26 -15.13 -26.71 8.99
C GLU A 26 -16.09 -27.63 9.76
N LEU A 27 -17.40 -27.48 9.56
CA LEU A 27 -18.40 -28.34 10.20
C LEU A 27 -18.24 -29.79 9.75
N LEU A 28 -18.04 -30.01 8.45
CA LEU A 28 -17.81 -31.34 7.89
C LEU A 28 -16.48 -31.93 8.40
N HIS A 29 -15.43 -31.12 8.46
CA HIS A 29 -14.16 -31.52 9.07
C HIS A 29 -14.31 -31.89 10.54
N GLY A 30 -14.99 -31.08 11.35
CA GLY A 30 -15.26 -31.36 12.76
C GLY A 30 -16.07 -32.64 12.96
N GLY A 31 -17.07 -32.89 12.10
CA GLY A 31 -17.82 -34.14 12.08
C GLY A 31 -16.93 -35.35 11.82
N LEU A 32 -16.02 -35.26 10.83
CA LEU A 32 -15.05 -36.33 10.53
C LEU A 32 -14.04 -36.55 11.67
N VAL A 33 -13.61 -35.49 12.36
CA VAL A 33 -12.73 -35.59 13.53
C VAL A 33 -13.42 -36.37 14.65
N ILE A 34 -14.69 -36.06 14.93
CA ILE A 34 -15.48 -36.75 15.95
C ILE A 34 -15.75 -38.21 15.55
N ALA A 35 -16.10 -38.46 14.29
CA ALA A 35 -16.28 -39.82 13.78
C ALA A 35 -14.97 -40.62 13.91
N ALA A 36 -13.83 -40.05 13.51
CA ALA A 36 -12.52 -40.69 13.68
C ALA A 36 -12.20 -40.99 15.16
N ALA A 37 -12.51 -40.06 16.08
CA ALA A 37 -12.33 -40.29 17.51
C ALA A 37 -13.23 -41.43 18.03
N TRP A 38 -14.47 -41.51 17.54
CA TRP A 38 -15.42 -42.57 17.89
C TRP A 38 -14.93 -43.94 17.39
N GLU A 39 -14.60 -44.04 16.10
CA GLU A 39 -14.06 -45.27 15.50
C GLU A 39 -12.79 -45.73 16.21
N THR A 40 -11.91 -44.79 16.56
CA THR A 40 -10.70 -45.11 17.34
C THR A 40 -11.07 -45.71 18.69
N ALA A 41 -12.08 -45.18 19.38
CA ALA A 41 -12.54 -45.72 20.65
C ALA A 41 -13.20 -47.10 20.52
N VAL A 42 -13.98 -47.34 19.46
CA VAL A 42 -14.58 -48.65 19.15
C VAL A 42 -13.49 -49.69 18.90
N ILE A 43 -12.53 -49.39 18.02
CA ILE A 43 -11.42 -50.30 17.68
C ILE A 43 -10.63 -50.66 18.93
N VAL A 44 -10.25 -49.67 19.75
CA VAL A 44 -9.48 -49.93 20.97
C VAL A 44 -10.29 -50.74 21.98
N ASN A 45 -11.59 -50.47 22.14
CA ASN A 45 -12.46 -51.28 23.00
C ASN A 45 -12.56 -52.73 22.52
N ALA A 46 -12.82 -52.95 21.23
CA ALA A 46 -12.94 -54.28 20.64
C ALA A 46 -11.64 -55.10 20.80
N VAL A 47 -10.48 -54.48 20.56
CA VAL A 47 -9.19 -55.18 20.67
C VAL A 47 -8.78 -55.43 22.11
N PHE A 48 -8.88 -54.44 23.00
CA PHE A 48 -8.33 -54.54 24.36
C PHE A 48 -9.30 -55.10 25.39
N MET A 49 -10.58 -54.76 25.30
CA MET A 49 -11.58 -55.23 26.27
C MET A 49 -12.22 -56.54 25.80
N GLU A 50 -12.55 -56.63 24.50
CA GLU A 50 -13.27 -57.79 23.94
C GLU A 50 -12.33 -58.84 23.34
N HIS A 51 -11.03 -58.57 23.24
CA HIS A 51 -10.01 -59.47 22.65
C HIS A 51 -10.33 -59.85 21.19
N GLY A 52 -10.99 -58.94 20.46
CA GLY A 52 -11.44 -59.14 19.09
C GLY A 52 -10.30 -59.23 18.08
N GLY A 53 -10.56 -59.96 16.99
CA GLY A 53 -9.60 -60.21 15.93
C GLY A 53 -9.48 -59.08 14.90
N PRO A 54 -8.44 -59.10 14.04
CA PRO A 54 -8.27 -58.11 12.96
C PRO A 54 -9.39 -58.16 11.91
N THR A 55 -10.11 -59.28 11.80
CA THR A 55 -11.27 -59.40 10.90
C THR A 55 -12.52 -58.71 11.44
N GLU A 56 -12.66 -58.61 12.77
CA GLU A 56 -13.82 -57.99 13.42
C GLU A 56 -13.72 -56.46 13.42
N THR A 57 -12.50 -55.92 13.46
CA THR A 57 -12.23 -54.47 13.46
C THR A 57 -11.97 -53.89 12.07
N ALA A 58 -12.03 -54.72 11.01
CA ALA A 58 -11.68 -54.30 9.65
C ALA A 58 -12.59 -53.20 9.10
N SER A 59 -13.90 -53.24 9.42
CA SER A 59 -14.86 -52.20 9.00
C SER A 59 -14.55 -50.86 9.63
N ASP A 60 -14.24 -50.85 10.92
CA ASP A 60 -14.01 -49.65 11.72
C ASP A 60 -12.67 -49.02 11.35
N LEU A 61 -11.65 -49.85 11.10
CA LEU A 61 -10.36 -49.41 10.56
C LEU A 61 -10.50 -48.78 9.17
N LEU A 62 -11.33 -49.36 8.29
CA LEU A 62 -11.62 -48.77 6.99
C LEU A 62 -12.36 -47.43 7.14
N MET A 63 -13.34 -47.34 8.03
CA MET A 63 -14.06 -46.09 8.31
C MET A 63 -13.11 -45.02 8.85
N LEU A 64 -12.24 -45.37 9.80
CA LEU A 64 -11.20 -44.49 10.34
C LEU A 64 -10.27 -43.99 9.22
N PHE A 65 -9.81 -44.89 8.34
CA PHE A 65 -9.00 -44.53 7.18
C PHE A 65 -9.72 -43.54 6.26
N LEU A 66 -10.99 -43.80 5.93
CA LEU A 66 -11.80 -42.92 5.08
C LEU A 66 -12.04 -41.55 5.74
N CYS A 67 -12.25 -41.50 7.06
CA CYS A 67 -12.35 -40.26 7.82
C CYS A 67 -11.05 -39.45 7.73
N VAL A 68 -9.90 -40.08 7.98
CA VAL A 68 -8.58 -39.43 7.92
C VAL A 68 -8.24 -38.94 6.50
N LEU A 69 -8.51 -39.77 5.49
CA LEU A 69 -8.33 -39.39 4.09
C LEU A 69 -9.22 -38.21 3.71
N SER A 70 -10.49 -38.24 4.10
CA SER A 70 -11.44 -37.14 3.85
C SER A 70 -11.00 -35.86 4.55
N MET A 71 -10.52 -35.94 5.79
CA MET A 71 -9.95 -34.80 6.51
C MET A 71 -8.75 -34.19 5.77
N ALA A 72 -7.86 -35.02 5.21
CA ALA A 72 -6.73 -34.56 4.43
C ALA A 72 -7.17 -33.87 3.13
N LEU A 73 -8.14 -34.44 2.41
CA LEU A 73 -8.68 -33.87 1.17
C LEU A 73 -9.35 -32.50 1.38
N LEU A 74 -10.04 -32.30 2.52
CA LEU A 74 -10.69 -31.03 2.85
C LEU A 74 -9.70 -29.89 3.16
N ARG A 75 -8.42 -30.18 3.40
CA ARG A 75 -7.40 -29.13 3.60
C ARG A 75 -7.19 -28.29 2.34
N LEU A 76 -7.31 -28.90 1.16
CA LEU A 76 -7.09 -28.23 -0.13
C LEU A 76 -8.10 -27.09 -0.39
N PRO A 77 -9.43 -27.30 -0.33
CA PRO A 77 -10.39 -26.21 -0.50
C PRO A 77 -10.33 -25.18 0.63
N LYS A 78 -10.05 -25.58 1.88
CA LYS A 78 -9.85 -24.63 3.00
C LYS A 78 -8.74 -23.62 2.68
N GLY A 79 -7.54 -24.12 2.34
CA GLY A 79 -6.39 -23.26 2.05
C GLY A 79 -6.58 -22.39 0.80
N ARG A 80 -7.28 -22.88 -0.23
CA ARG A 80 -7.61 -22.09 -1.42
C ARG A 80 -8.51 -20.91 -1.12
N ILE A 81 -9.56 -21.10 -0.32
CA ILE A 81 -10.48 -20.01 0.06
C ILE A 81 -9.72 -18.94 0.86
N GLU A 82 -8.93 -19.35 1.85
CA GLU A 82 -8.15 -18.45 2.71
C GLU A 82 -7.15 -17.62 1.88
N ALA A 83 -6.40 -18.27 0.96
CA ALA A 83 -5.45 -17.60 0.08
C ALA A 83 -6.13 -16.62 -0.89
N GLN A 84 -7.29 -16.98 -1.44
CA GLN A 84 -8.07 -16.11 -2.33
C GLN A 84 -8.57 -14.86 -1.59
N LEU A 85 -9.06 -15.01 -0.36
CA LEU A 85 -9.50 -13.89 0.47
C LEU A 85 -8.33 -12.94 0.78
N SER A 86 -7.19 -13.49 1.23
CA SER A 86 -5.96 -12.70 1.48
C SER A 86 -5.53 -11.93 0.23
N HIS A 87 -5.43 -12.61 -0.91
CA HIS A 87 -4.99 -12.01 -2.16
C HIS A 87 -5.89 -10.84 -2.59
N ARG A 88 -7.21 -11.00 -2.53
CA ARG A 88 -8.17 -9.94 -2.89
C ARG A 88 -7.99 -8.69 -2.03
N VAL A 89 -7.85 -8.85 -0.70
CA VAL A 89 -7.68 -7.72 0.23
C VAL A 89 -6.37 -7.00 -0.04
N ARG A 90 -5.28 -7.75 -0.19
CA ARG A 90 -3.95 -7.18 -0.43
C ARG A 90 -3.86 -6.48 -1.78
N LEU A 91 -4.46 -7.06 -2.82
CA LEU A 91 -4.54 -6.43 -4.13
C LEU A 91 -5.35 -5.14 -4.06
N SER A 92 -6.55 -5.16 -3.46
CA SER A 92 -7.38 -3.98 -3.30
C SER A 92 -6.68 -2.87 -2.50
N ALA A 93 -5.98 -3.22 -1.42
CA ALA A 93 -5.20 -2.26 -0.64
C ALA A 93 -4.03 -1.66 -1.45
N ARG A 94 -3.32 -2.48 -2.24
CA ARG A 94 -2.24 -2.00 -3.12
C ARG A 94 -2.75 -1.09 -4.22
N THR A 95 -3.88 -1.43 -4.86
CA THR A 95 -4.47 -0.59 -5.91
C THR A 95 -4.90 0.76 -5.34
N ALA A 96 -5.59 0.77 -4.19
CA ALA A 96 -6.01 2.01 -3.54
C ALA A 96 -4.82 2.86 -3.07
N LEU A 97 -3.77 2.24 -2.52
CA LEU A 97 -2.53 2.94 -2.19
C LEU A 97 -1.86 3.53 -3.44
N HIS A 98 -1.83 2.79 -4.53
CA HIS A 98 -1.23 3.25 -5.78
C HIS A 98 -1.99 4.45 -6.34
N GLU A 99 -3.32 4.39 -6.41
CA GLU A 99 -4.18 5.51 -6.79
C GLU A 99 -3.97 6.71 -5.86
N ALA A 100 -3.94 6.50 -4.55
CA ALA A 100 -3.67 7.54 -3.57
C ALA A 100 -2.33 8.27 -3.80
N MET A 101 -1.28 7.50 -4.09
CA MET A 101 0.06 8.03 -4.37
C MET A 101 0.12 8.80 -5.69
N LEU A 102 -0.64 8.37 -6.71
CA LEU A 102 -0.75 9.10 -7.97
C LEU A 102 -1.46 10.45 -7.78
N LEU A 103 -2.49 10.49 -6.93
CA LEU A 103 -3.32 11.69 -6.73
C LEU A 103 -2.69 12.78 -5.87
N HIS A 104 -1.91 12.42 -4.84
CA HIS A 104 -1.43 13.38 -3.83
C HIS A 104 0.05 13.75 -3.99
N GLY A 105 0.69 13.31 -5.08
CA GLY A 105 2.08 13.64 -5.37
C GLY A 105 3.08 12.82 -4.55
N ARG A 106 4.27 12.68 -5.15
CA ARG A 106 5.40 11.88 -4.65
C ARG A 106 5.96 12.49 -3.37
N ASN A 107 5.57 12.00 -2.20
CA ASN A 107 6.39 11.93 -0.97
C ASN A 107 5.56 11.47 0.24
N SER A 108 5.03 10.24 0.23
CA SER A 108 4.82 9.58 1.53
C SER A 108 6.16 9.00 1.99
N SER A 109 6.79 9.65 2.96
CA SER A 109 7.74 8.95 3.81
C SER A 109 7.07 7.65 4.29
N GLY A 110 7.75 6.52 4.11
CA GLY A 110 7.16 5.21 4.39
C GLY A 110 6.23 4.65 3.31
N ALA A 111 6.18 5.17 2.08
CA ALA A 111 5.43 4.56 0.96
C ALA A 111 5.74 3.06 0.78
N LEU A 112 7.03 2.73 0.81
CA LEU A 112 7.52 1.36 0.69
C LEU A 112 7.05 0.49 1.85
N THR A 113 7.14 1.02 3.07
CA THR A 113 6.66 0.40 4.31
C THR A 113 5.15 0.16 4.29
N LEU A 114 4.37 1.11 3.79
CA LEU A 114 2.93 0.97 3.61
C LEU A 114 2.59 -0.11 2.56
N THR A 115 3.34 -0.15 1.45
CA THR A 115 3.00 -1.02 0.30
C THR A 115 3.47 -2.46 0.48
N LEU A 116 4.63 -2.66 1.09
CA LEU A 116 5.22 -3.98 1.32
C LEU A 116 4.82 -4.51 2.69
N GLU A 117 5.24 -3.86 3.77
CA GLU A 117 5.07 -4.42 5.12
C GLU A 117 3.63 -4.36 5.61
N ARG A 118 2.93 -3.22 5.44
CA ARG A 118 1.59 -3.03 6.00
C ARG A 118 0.53 -3.82 5.25
N VAL A 119 0.61 -3.86 3.93
CA VAL A 119 -0.30 -4.72 3.16
C VAL A 119 -0.06 -6.19 3.50
N ASP A 120 1.19 -6.65 3.60
CA ASP A 120 1.46 -8.06 3.91
C ASP A 120 1.13 -8.42 5.37
N ALA A 121 1.16 -7.47 6.30
CA ALA A 121 0.67 -7.66 7.67
C ALA A 121 -0.86 -7.93 7.75
N LEU A 122 -1.62 -7.77 6.67
CA LEU A 122 -3.03 -8.22 6.60
C LEU A 122 -3.17 -9.72 6.34
N ASP A 123 -2.14 -10.39 5.81
CA ASP A 123 -2.18 -11.80 5.42
C ASP A 123 -2.46 -12.76 6.60
N PRO A 124 -1.83 -12.61 7.78
CA PRO A 124 -2.09 -13.46 8.95
C PRO A 124 -3.54 -13.43 9.44
N PHE A 125 -4.31 -12.39 9.09
CA PHE A 125 -5.74 -12.35 9.40
C PHE A 125 -6.50 -13.51 8.73
N PHE A 126 -6.17 -13.85 7.49
CA PHE A 126 -6.88 -14.87 6.73
C PHE A 126 -6.34 -16.29 6.96
N HIS A 127 -5.06 -16.42 7.30
CA HIS A 127 -4.42 -17.72 7.52
C HIS A 127 -4.34 -18.14 8.99
N THR A 128 -4.49 -17.20 9.92
CA THR A 128 -4.42 -17.49 11.37
C THR A 128 -5.71 -17.08 12.07
N VAL A 129 -6.14 -15.82 11.95
CA VAL A 129 -7.27 -15.30 12.73
C VAL A 129 -8.59 -15.93 12.31
N LEU A 130 -8.90 -15.85 11.02
CA LEU A 130 -10.15 -16.33 10.45
C LEU A 130 -10.33 -17.85 10.66
N PRO A 131 -9.32 -18.71 10.40
CA PRO A 131 -9.45 -20.14 10.63
C PRO A 131 -9.65 -20.47 12.11
N THR A 132 -8.88 -19.86 13.02
CA THR A 132 -9.05 -20.07 14.47
C THR A 132 -10.43 -19.62 14.96
N MET A 133 -10.95 -18.50 14.46
CA MET A 133 -12.30 -18.04 14.81
C MET A 133 -13.39 -18.99 14.31
N ILE A 134 -13.29 -19.47 13.06
CA ILE A 134 -14.27 -20.42 12.49
C ILE A 134 -14.18 -21.76 13.23
N ALA A 135 -12.97 -22.27 13.49
CA ALA A 135 -12.75 -23.48 14.26
C ALA A 135 -13.32 -23.33 15.69
N GLY A 136 -13.08 -22.22 16.38
CA GLY A 136 -13.67 -21.95 17.69
C GLY A 136 -15.19 -21.86 17.68
N ALA A 137 -15.78 -21.26 16.64
CA ALA A 137 -17.23 -21.13 16.51
C ALA A 137 -17.94 -22.44 16.12
N VAL A 138 -17.23 -23.40 15.50
CA VAL A 138 -17.81 -24.64 14.98
C VAL A 138 -17.42 -25.85 15.82
N LEU A 139 -16.11 -26.06 16.05
CA LEU A 139 -15.58 -27.26 16.70
C LEU A 139 -15.91 -27.32 18.19
N ILE A 140 -15.81 -26.19 18.91
CA ILE A 140 -16.11 -26.13 20.35
C ILE A 140 -17.58 -26.51 20.64
N PRO A 141 -18.60 -25.89 20.00
CA PRO A 141 -19.99 -26.30 20.22
C PRO A 141 -20.26 -27.74 19.78
N LEU A 142 -19.66 -28.18 18.67
CA LEU A 142 -19.86 -29.53 18.16
C LEU A 142 -19.36 -30.59 19.15
N ILE A 143 -18.13 -30.44 19.67
CA ILE A 143 -17.57 -31.34 20.69
C ILE A 143 -18.39 -31.27 21.98
N LEU A 144 -18.82 -30.07 22.39
CA LEU A 144 -19.63 -29.90 23.61
C LEU A 144 -20.97 -30.64 23.51
N VAL A 145 -21.66 -30.52 22.37
CA VAL A 145 -22.95 -31.20 22.12
C VAL A 145 -22.77 -32.71 22.11
N VAL A 146 -21.77 -33.23 21.39
CA VAL A 146 -21.52 -34.67 21.31
C VAL A 146 -21.11 -35.23 22.68
N THR A 147 -20.26 -34.52 23.41
CA THR A 147 -19.86 -34.92 24.77
C THR A 147 -21.05 -34.83 25.73
N ALA A 148 -21.95 -33.86 25.60
CA ALA A 148 -23.12 -33.76 26.47
C ALA A 148 -24.09 -34.94 26.30
N VAL A 149 -24.14 -35.52 25.09
CA VAL A 149 -24.92 -36.74 24.82
C VAL A 149 -24.20 -37.98 25.36
N ALA A 150 -22.87 -38.07 25.18
CA ALA A 150 -22.08 -39.23 25.60
C ALA A 150 -21.86 -39.29 27.12
N ASP A 151 -21.50 -38.15 27.73
CA ASP A 151 -21.25 -37.99 29.16
C ASP A 151 -21.48 -36.53 29.62
N PRO A 152 -22.65 -36.22 30.22
CA PRO A 152 -23.01 -34.87 30.65
C PRO A 152 -22.03 -34.23 31.66
N LEU A 153 -21.39 -35.04 32.51
CA LEU A 153 -20.46 -34.54 33.53
C LEU A 153 -19.16 -34.05 32.90
N SER A 154 -18.59 -34.76 31.93
CA SER A 154 -17.41 -34.27 31.19
C SER A 154 -17.73 -33.04 30.36
N ALA A 155 -18.93 -32.95 29.77
CA ALA A 155 -19.37 -31.75 29.07
C ALA A 155 -19.45 -30.52 30.00
N LEU A 156 -19.92 -30.72 31.24
CA LEU A 156 -19.92 -29.67 32.26
C LEU A 156 -18.49 -29.23 32.62
N LEU A 157 -17.53 -30.16 32.72
CA LEU A 157 -16.13 -29.82 32.96
C LEU A 157 -15.50 -29.03 31.81
N PHE A 158 -15.78 -29.41 30.56
CA PHE A 158 -15.39 -28.61 29.39
C PHE A 158 -15.97 -27.20 29.46
N LEU A 159 -17.27 -27.08 29.75
CA LEU A 159 -17.95 -25.79 29.84
C LEU A 159 -17.42 -24.91 30.98
N ALA A 160 -17.10 -25.51 32.13
CA ALA A 160 -16.60 -24.79 33.30
C ALA A 160 -15.18 -24.23 33.09
N THR A 161 -14.35 -24.93 32.33
CA THR A 161 -12.95 -24.55 32.05
C THR A 161 -12.80 -23.66 30.81
N LEU A 162 -13.75 -23.71 29.88
CA LEU A 162 -13.78 -22.92 28.64
C LEU A 162 -13.55 -21.40 28.84
N PRO A 163 -14.17 -20.70 29.82
CA PRO A 163 -14.05 -19.25 29.97
C PRO A 163 -12.66 -18.76 30.39
N ILE A 164 -11.82 -19.63 30.94
CA ILE A 164 -10.51 -19.28 31.51
C ILE A 164 -9.56 -18.80 30.40
N ALA A 165 -9.54 -19.49 29.25
CA ALA A 165 -8.65 -19.16 28.15
C ALA A 165 -8.98 -17.79 27.49
N PRO A 166 -10.24 -17.49 27.09
CA PRO A 166 -10.61 -16.17 26.58
C PRO A 166 -10.36 -15.03 27.57
N PHE A 167 -10.58 -15.26 28.87
CA PHE A 167 -10.31 -14.28 29.92
C PHE A 167 -8.83 -13.85 29.96
N LEU A 168 -7.91 -14.80 29.84
CA LEU A 168 -6.48 -14.51 29.82
C LEU A 168 -6.03 -13.83 28.53
N LEU A 169 -6.56 -14.25 27.39
CA LEU A 169 -6.31 -13.58 26.11
C LEU A 169 -6.75 -12.11 26.17
N PHE A 170 -7.89 -11.82 26.80
CA PHE A 170 -8.34 -10.44 27.02
C PHE A 170 -7.36 -9.63 27.90
N LEU A 171 -6.90 -10.20 29.01
CA LEU A 171 -5.99 -9.52 29.94
C LEU A 171 -4.63 -9.20 29.31
N ILE A 172 -4.03 -10.20 28.65
CA ILE A 172 -2.71 -10.08 28.01
C ILE A 172 -2.79 -9.23 26.74
N GLY A 173 -3.94 -9.26 26.06
CA GLY A 173 -4.13 -8.59 24.79
C GLY A 173 -3.97 -7.07 24.85
N LYS A 174 -4.39 -6.44 25.96
CA LYS A 174 -4.20 -4.99 26.17
C LYS A 174 -2.73 -4.61 26.31
N ALA A 175 -1.94 -5.43 27.00
CA ALA A 175 -0.50 -5.21 27.12
C ALA A 175 0.20 -5.41 25.77
N THR A 176 -0.23 -6.44 25.02
CA THR A 176 0.33 -6.80 23.71
C THR A 176 0.13 -5.70 22.70
N ARG A 177 -1.09 -5.16 22.62
CA ARG A 177 -1.39 -4.07 21.70
C ARG A 177 -0.47 -2.87 21.92
N ARG A 178 -0.29 -2.45 23.18
CA ARG A 178 0.60 -1.33 23.52
C ARG A 178 2.06 -1.62 23.19
N ALA A 179 2.51 -2.87 23.36
CA ALA A 179 3.87 -3.27 23.02
C ALA A 179 4.10 -3.27 21.50
N SER A 180 3.14 -3.80 20.72
CA SER A 180 3.18 -3.80 19.24
C SER A 180 3.14 -2.37 18.67
N GLU A 181 2.27 -1.49 19.20
CA GLU A 181 2.24 -0.06 18.85
C GLU A 181 3.60 0.63 19.11
N ARG A 182 4.25 0.37 20.26
CA ARG A 182 5.59 0.92 20.54
C ARG A 182 6.69 0.35 19.64
N GLN A 183 6.68 -0.96 19.38
CA GLN A 183 7.62 -1.58 18.44
C GLN A 183 7.51 -0.92 17.06
N TRP A 184 6.28 -0.61 16.64
CA TRP A 184 6.02 0.08 15.39
C TRP A 184 6.66 1.47 15.35
N ASP A 185 6.42 2.29 16.37
CA ASP A 185 6.98 3.64 16.45
C ASP A 185 8.52 3.61 16.38
N LYS A 186 9.16 2.61 16.99
CA LYS A 186 10.61 2.42 16.94
C LYS A 186 11.11 1.95 15.58
N MET A 187 10.39 1.07 14.89
CA MET A 187 10.73 0.63 13.53
C MET A 187 10.66 1.81 12.54
N GLN A 188 9.60 2.62 12.64
CA GLN A 188 9.42 3.78 11.78
C GLN A 188 10.55 4.79 11.99
N SER A 189 10.86 5.11 13.24
CA SER A 189 11.99 5.98 13.57
C SER A 189 13.32 5.44 12.99
N LEU A 190 13.60 4.14 13.12
CA LEU A 190 14.80 3.51 12.54
C LEU A 190 14.84 3.62 11.00
N THR A 191 13.72 3.37 10.34
CA THR A 191 13.61 3.42 8.88
C THR A 191 13.80 4.84 8.36
N ASP A 192 13.18 5.81 9.03
CA ASP A 192 13.31 7.24 8.69
C ASP A 192 14.76 7.70 8.89
N GLY A 193 15.37 7.40 10.04
CA GLY A 193 16.77 7.75 10.32
C GLY A 193 17.76 7.09 9.36
N PHE A 194 17.53 5.83 8.98
CA PHE A 194 18.33 5.17 7.94
C PHE A 194 18.16 5.85 6.57
N GLY A 195 16.93 6.23 6.21
CA GLY A 195 16.65 6.97 4.98
C GLY A 195 17.35 8.32 4.93
N GLU A 196 17.36 9.07 6.03
CA GLU A 196 18.08 10.33 6.17
C GLU A 196 19.60 10.15 6.03
N LEU A 197 20.15 9.12 6.68
CA LEU A 197 21.57 8.75 6.59
C LEU A 197 22.02 8.47 5.16
N VAL A 198 21.23 7.69 4.41
CA VAL A 198 21.54 7.36 3.02
C VAL A 198 21.52 8.63 2.15
N ARG A 199 20.54 9.51 2.35
CA ARG A 199 20.44 10.81 1.63
C ARG A 199 21.59 11.75 1.98
N ALA A 200 22.02 11.77 3.25
CA ALA A 200 23.07 12.65 3.75
C ALA A 200 24.49 12.03 3.74
N ALA A 201 24.66 10.83 3.19
CA ALA A 201 25.91 10.06 3.32
C ALA A 201 27.15 10.80 2.80
N MET A 202 27.03 11.54 1.69
CA MET A 202 28.11 12.35 1.14
C MET A 202 28.46 13.54 2.04
N THR A 203 27.45 14.23 2.56
CA THR A 203 27.62 15.35 3.51
C THR A 203 28.30 14.87 4.79
N LEU A 204 27.84 13.75 5.37
CA LEU A 204 28.43 13.16 6.57
C LEU A 204 29.88 12.74 6.36
N LYS A 205 30.24 12.25 5.16
CA LYS A 205 31.63 11.98 4.77
C LYS A 205 32.48 13.25 4.72
N ILE A 206 32.00 14.30 4.07
CA ILE A 206 32.70 15.59 3.94
C ILE A 206 32.97 16.19 5.33
N PHE A 207 31.98 16.19 6.22
CA PHE A 207 32.09 16.73 7.56
C PHE A 207 32.69 15.75 8.60
N ARG A 208 33.12 14.54 8.17
CA ARG A 208 33.70 13.50 9.03
C ARG A 208 32.83 13.15 10.24
N ARG A 209 31.51 13.05 10.05
CA ARG A 209 30.51 12.76 11.10
C ARG A 209 29.95 11.34 11.08
N ILE A 210 30.52 10.46 10.26
CA ILE A 210 30.04 9.08 10.04
C ILE A 210 29.95 8.30 11.36
N ASP A 211 30.97 8.36 12.21
CA ASP A 211 31.00 7.58 13.45
C ASP A 211 29.96 8.05 14.47
N ALA A 212 29.77 9.37 14.58
CA ALA A 212 28.80 9.97 15.50
C ALA A 212 27.36 9.61 15.09
N GLU A 213 27.04 9.73 13.80
CA GLU A 213 25.71 9.39 13.28
C GLU A 213 25.49 7.88 13.25
N GLY A 214 26.55 7.09 13.03
CA GLY A 214 26.53 5.63 13.17
C GLY A 214 26.18 5.18 14.59
N ALA A 215 26.71 5.85 15.62
CA ALA A 215 26.37 5.57 17.01
C ALA A 215 24.89 5.90 17.32
N HIS A 216 24.36 7.00 16.76
CA HIS A 216 22.95 7.34 16.87
C HIS A 216 22.05 6.27 16.22
N LEU A 217 22.38 5.82 15.01
CA LEU A 217 21.66 4.73 14.35
C LEU A 217 21.72 3.42 15.15
N ALA A 218 22.88 3.09 15.74
CA ALA A 218 23.03 1.92 16.59
C ALA A 218 22.11 1.98 17.82
N GLN A 219 21.93 3.16 18.43
CA GLN A 219 21.01 3.36 19.55
C GLN A 219 19.54 3.19 19.13
N MET A 220 19.16 3.68 17.95
CA MET A 220 17.82 3.47 17.39
C MET A 220 17.55 2.00 17.11
N SER A 221 18.54 1.29 16.53
CA SER A 221 18.48 -0.15 16.30
C SER A 221 18.34 -0.93 17.61
N HIS A 222 19.08 -0.56 18.65
CA HIS A 222 18.98 -1.20 19.97
C HIS A 222 17.59 -0.98 20.59
N SER A 223 17.06 0.25 20.49
CA SER A 223 15.72 0.58 20.99
C SER A 223 14.62 -0.22 20.27
N PHE A 224 14.76 -0.41 18.96
CA PHE A 224 13.88 -1.27 18.18
C PHE A 224 14.00 -2.74 18.61
N ALA A 225 15.21 -3.25 18.78
CA ALA A 225 15.46 -4.62 19.24
C ALA A 225 14.85 -4.89 20.62
N GLU A 226 15.01 -3.97 21.58
CA GLU A 226 14.38 -4.06 22.91
C GLU A 226 12.85 -4.09 22.83
N ALA A 227 12.26 -3.22 22.01
CA ALA A 227 10.82 -3.19 21.80
C ALA A 227 10.33 -4.51 21.18
N SER A 228 11.03 -5.04 20.19
CA SER A 228 10.73 -6.33 19.56
C SER A 228 10.82 -7.50 20.54
N LEU A 229 11.87 -7.52 21.38
CA LEU A 229 12.02 -8.53 22.43
C LEU A 229 10.91 -8.46 23.47
N SER A 230 10.40 -7.26 23.78
CA SER A 230 9.28 -7.10 24.72
C SER A 230 7.98 -7.70 24.17
N VAL A 231 7.71 -7.54 22.87
CA VAL A 231 6.56 -8.16 22.20
C VAL A 231 6.69 -9.67 22.18
N LEU A 232 7.88 -10.18 21.83
CA LEU A 232 8.15 -11.62 21.81
C LEU A 232 8.03 -12.26 23.20
N ARG A 233 8.57 -11.61 24.25
CA ARG A 233 8.42 -12.07 25.64
C ARG A 233 6.94 -12.18 26.03
N LEU A 234 6.13 -11.19 25.66
CA LEU A 234 4.71 -11.19 25.98
C LEU A 234 3.94 -12.27 25.22
N ALA A 235 4.29 -12.50 23.95
CA ALA A 235 3.74 -13.59 23.15
C ALA A 235 4.07 -14.96 23.76
N PHE A 236 5.32 -15.19 24.18
CA PHE A 236 5.72 -16.44 24.85
C PHE A 236 5.00 -16.65 26.18
N VAL A 237 4.90 -15.61 27.02
CA VAL A 237 4.14 -15.69 28.29
C VAL A 237 2.67 -16.02 28.02
N SER A 238 2.07 -15.42 26.98
CA SER A 238 0.68 -15.73 26.59
C SER A 238 0.51 -17.16 26.13
N ALA A 239 1.39 -17.64 25.25
CA ALA A 239 1.35 -19.00 24.73
C ALA A 239 1.57 -20.02 25.86
N PHE A 240 2.53 -19.75 26.75
CA PHE A 240 2.81 -20.60 27.91
C PHE A 240 1.61 -20.67 28.87
N ALA A 241 1.00 -19.53 29.22
CA ALA A 241 -0.17 -19.51 30.11
C ALA A 241 -1.35 -20.32 29.54
N LEU A 242 -1.57 -20.20 28.23
CA LEU A 242 -2.62 -20.88 27.51
C LEU A 242 -2.36 -22.39 27.40
N GLU A 243 -1.12 -22.79 27.11
CA GLU A 243 -0.69 -24.19 27.10
C GLU A 243 -0.84 -24.82 28.49
N LEU A 244 -0.41 -24.11 29.54
CA LEU A 244 -0.50 -24.58 30.92
C LEU A 244 -1.95 -24.84 31.34
N ILE A 245 -2.86 -23.91 31.04
CA ILE A 245 -4.27 -24.01 31.46
C ILE A 245 -5.01 -25.06 30.68
N THR A 246 -4.75 -25.17 29.38
CA THR A 246 -5.37 -26.21 28.55
C THR A 246 -4.87 -27.59 28.95
N THR A 247 -3.57 -27.75 29.22
CA THR A 247 -2.99 -28.99 29.76
C THR A 247 -3.57 -29.34 31.13
N LEU A 248 -3.69 -28.38 32.04
CA LEU A 248 -4.27 -28.61 33.37
C LEU A 248 -5.76 -28.98 33.28
N SER A 249 -6.49 -28.35 32.36
CA SER A 249 -7.90 -28.67 32.12
C SER A 249 -8.07 -30.08 31.54
N ILE A 250 -7.23 -30.47 30.58
CA ILE A 250 -7.20 -31.84 30.04
C ILE A 250 -6.85 -32.84 31.15
N ALA A 251 -5.87 -32.54 31.99
CA ALA A 251 -5.48 -33.40 33.11
C ALA A 251 -6.62 -33.58 34.13
N LEU A 252 -7.32 -32.49 34.48
CA LEU A 252 -8.49 -32.54 35.36
C LEU A 252 -9.59 -33.46 34.80
N ILE A 253 -9.86 -33.35 33.50
CA ILE A 253 -10.84 -34.18 32.80
C ILE A 253 -10.39 -35.64 32.77
N ALA A 254 -9.12 -35.89 32.42
CA ALA A 254 -8.56 -37.24 32.38
C ALA A 254 -8.60 -37.95 33.74
N VAL A 255 -8.26 -37.25 34.83
CA VAL A 255 -8.35 -37.79 36.19
C VAL A 255 -9.80 -38.08 36.58
N SER A 256 -10.73 -37.17 36.26
CA SER A 256 -12.15 -37.38 36.52
C SER A 256 -12.71 -38.60 35.77
N ILE A 257 -12.37 -38.72 34.48
CA ILE A 257 -12.72 -39.87 33.63
C ILE A 257 -12.16 -41.16 34.23
N GLY A 258 -10.88 -41.16 34.64
CA GLY A 258 -10.21 -42.32 35.23
C GLY A 258 -10.88 -42.82 36.51
N LEU A 259 -11.19 -41.92 37.45
CA LEU A 259 -11.88 -42.28 38.70
C LEU A 259 -13.28 -42.84 38.42
N ARG A 260 -14.05 -42.21 37.53
CA ARG A 260 -15.40 -42.65 37.18
C ARG A 260 -15.42 -43.98 36.43
N LEU A 261 -14.39 -44.26 35.63
CA LEU A 261 -14.21 -45.55 34.99
C LEU A 261 -13.92 -46.64 36.02
N LEU A 262 -13.06 -46.36 37.01
CA LEU A 262 -12.74 -47.30 38.10
C LEU A 262 -13.96 -47.60 38.99
N ASP A 263 -14.78 -46.59 39.26
CA ASP A 263 -16.03 -46.75 40.02
C ASP A 263 -17.16 -47.43 39.21
N GLY A 264 -16.92 -47.79 37.95
CA GLY A 264 -17.91 -48.42 37.07
C GLY A 264 -19.04 -47.50 36.62
N MET A 265 -18.88 -46.19 36.76
CA MET A 265 -19.88 -45.16 36.42
C MET A 265 -19.91 -44.82 34.92
N MET A 266 -18.98 -45.35 34.12
CA MET A 266 -18.85 -45.11 32.68
C MET A 266 -18.18 -46.28 31.97
N THR A 267 -18.50 -46.52 30.70
CA THR A 267 -17.87 -47.56 29.87
C THR A 267 -16.48 -47.12 29.38
N PHE A 268 -15.59 -48.08 29.12
CA PHE A 268 -14.26 -47.81 28.57
C PHE A 268 -14.31 -47.04 27.25
N GLN A 269 -15.19 -47.45 26.33
CA GLN A 269 -15.37 -46.77 25.04
C GLN A 269 -15.73 -45.28 25.20
N THR A 270 -16.74 -44.96 26.04
CA THR A 270 -17.14 -43.57 26.29
C THR A 270 -16.02 -42.79 26.97
N ALA A 271 -15.34 -43.40 27.95
CA ALA A 271 -14.21 -42.81 28.64
C ALA A 271 -13.10 -42.40 27.66
N PHE A 272 -12.69 -43.33 26.79
CA PHE A 272 -11.61 -43.13 25.84
C PHE A 272 -11.99 -42.16 24.72
N PHE A 273 -13.22 -42.23 24.23
CA PHE A 273 -13.77 -41.28 23.25
C PHE A 273 -13.70 -39.83 23.77
N VAL A 274 -14.21 -39.58 24.97
CA VAL A 274 -14.19 -38.22 25.57
C VAL A 274 -12.74 -37.78 25.86
N LEU A 275 -11.86 -38.71 26.25
CA LEU A 275 -10.44 -38.42 26.47
C LEU A 275 -9.73 -37.97 25.18
N ILE A 276 -10.05 -38.58 24.02
CA ILE A 276 -9.54 -38.16 22.70
C ILE A 276 -10.08 -36.77 22.32
N LEU A 277 -11.35 -36.47 22.62
CA LEU A 277 -11.95 -35.17 22.32
C LEU A 277 -11.39 -34.02 23.16
N ALA A 278 -10.86 -34.29 24.35
CA ALA A 278 -10.35 -33.26 25.26
C ALA A 278 -9.27 -32.34 24.64
N PRO A 279 -8.14 -32.85 24.10
CA PRO A 279 -7.16 -31.98 23.45
C PRO A 279 -7.72 -31.25 22.22
N LEU A 280 -8.67 -31.85 21.49
CA LEU A 280 -9.30 -31.26 20.31
C LEU A 280 -10.22 -30.08 20.68
N PHE A 281 -10.90 -30.17 21.83
CA PHE A 281 -11.74 -29.09 22.37
C PHE A 281 -10.92 -27.83 22.66
N TYR A 282 -9.73 -27.98 23.25
CA TYR A 282 -8.88 -26.84 23.60
C TYR A 282 -7.96 -26.37 22.47
N GLN A 283 -7.84 -27.10 21.36
CA GLN A 283 -6.95 -26.71 20.26
C GLN A 283 -7.26 -25.32 19.69
N PRO A 284 -8.51 -24.94 19.36
CA PRO A 284 -8.80 -23.59 18.88
C PRO A 284 -8.50 -22.51 19.92
N LEU A 285 -8.63 -22.84 21.21
CA LEU A 285 -8.26 -21.92 22.28
C LEU A 285 -6.75 -21.70 22.30
N ARG A 286 -5.94 -22.76 22.18
CA ARG A 286 -4.46 -22.71 22.12
C ARG A 286 -3.96 -21.88 20.93
N GLU A 287 -4.52 -22.15 19.75
CA GLU A 287 -4.23 -21.39 18.53
C GLU A 287 -4.71 -19.92 18.64
N GLY A 288 -5.72 -19.67 19.48
CA GLY A 288 -6.24 -18.35 19.84
C GLY A 288 -5.18 -17.36 20.32
N GLY A 289 -4.11 -17.82 20.96
CA GLY A 289 -2.98 -16.98 21.35
C GLY A 289 -2.27 -16.36 20.14
N ILE A 290 -1.87 -17.19 19.18
CA ILE A 290 -1.19 -16.74 17.95
C ILE A 290 -2.16 -15.91 17.09
N ALA A 291 -3.41 -16.36 16.97
CA ALA A 291 -4.46 -15.62 16.28
C ALA A 291 -4.70 -14.23 16.89
N PHE A 292 -4.61 -14.07 18.22
CA PHE A 292 -4.75 -12.77 18.85
C PHE A 292 -3.66 -11.79 18.39
N HIS A 293 -2.40 -12.21 18.36
CA HIS A 293 -1.28 -11.39 17.87
C HIS A 293 -1.47 -11.02 16.40
N ALA A 294 -1.77 -12.01 15.54
CA ALA A 294 -2.06 -11.79 14.12
C ALA A 294 -3.21 -10.80 13.90
N ALA A 295 -4.25 -10.85 14.73
CA ALA A 295 -5.37 -9.91 14.67
C ALA A 295 -4.97 -8.48 15.06
N MET A 296 -4.07 -8.32 16.02
CA MET A 296 -3.56 -7.00 16.41
C MET A 296 -2.68 -6.40 15.32
N ASP A 297 -1.78 -7.19 14.73
CA ASP A 297 -0.90 -6.71 13.66
C ASP A 297 -1.70 -6.30 12.42
N ALA A 298 -2.68 -7.12 12.00
CA ALA A 298 -3.59 -6.79 10.90
C ALA A 298 -4.42 -5.53 11.18
N LYS A 299 -4.84 -5.31 12.43
CA LYS A 299 -5.59 -4.11 12.82
C LYS A 299 -4.73 -2.84 12.81
N THR A 300 -3.48 -2.94 13.28
CA THR A 300 -2.53 -1.82 13.24
C THR A 300 -2.18 -1.47 11.79
N ALA A 301 -2.01 -2.49 10.94
CA ALA A 301 -1.82 -2.31 9.51
C ALA A 301 -3.02 -1.64 8.84
N GLU A 302 -4.23 -2.12 9.08
CA GLU A 302 -5.46 -1.51 8.57
C GLU A 302 -5.59 -0.04 8.99
N ALA A 303 -5.28 0.28 10.24
CA ALA A 303 -5.32 1.66 10.74
C ALA A 303 -4.32 2.58 10.00
N ALA A 304 -3.13 2.09 9.68
CA ALA A 304 -2.13 2.83 8.90
C ALA A 304 -2.54 3.00 7.42
N LEU A 305 -3.30 2.06 6.86
CA LEU A 305 -3.77 2.11 5.48
C LEU A 305 -5.03 2.98 5.30
N THR A 306 -5.87 3.06 6.32
CA THR A 306 -7.17 3.77 6.31
C THR A 306 -7.14 5.21 5.76
N PRO A 307 -6.10 6.05 6.01
CA PRO A 307 -6.02 7.39 5.41
C PRO A 307 -5.99 7.39 3.89
N TYR A 308 -5.47 6.32 3.27
CA TYR A 308 -5.26 6.22 1.82
C TYR A 308 -6.40 5.48 1.10
N LEU A 309 -7.14 4.62 1.82
CA LEU A 309 -8.20 3.79 1.24
C LEU A 309 -9.50 4.55 0.93
N ASP A 310 -9.77 5.65 1.65
CA ASP A 310 -11.00 6.43 1.54
C ASP A 310 -10.77 7.79 0.85
N LEU A 311 -9.67 7.93 0.10
CA LEU A 311 -9.42 9.19 -0.59
C LEU A 311 -10.50 9.39 -1.67
N PRO A 312 -11.16 10.55 -1.71
CA PRO A 312 -12.10 10.83 -2.77
C PRO A 312 -11.35 10.74 -4.10
N SER A 313 -11.88 9.98 -5.04
CA SER A 313 -11.46 10.07 -6.43
C SER A 313 -11.55 11.55 -6.84
N PRO A 314 -10.54 12.11 -7.52
CA PRO A 314 -10.64 13.48 -8.01
C PRO A 314 -11.93 13.57 -8.84
N SER A 315 -12.67 14.66 -8.63
CA SER A 315 -13.81 14.94 -9.49
C SER A 315 -13.26 15.13 -10.90
N ASP A 316 -13.43 14.15 -11.77
CA ASP A 316 -13.15 14.33 -13.18
C ASP A 316 -14.09 15.44 -13.67
N GLY A 317 -13.50 16.55 -14.12
CA GLY A 317 -14.27 17.71 -14.52
C GLY A 317 -15.19 17.35 -15.69
N ALA A 318 -16.46 17.74 -15.62
CA ALA A 318 -17.47 17.31 -16.61
C ALA A 318 -17.31 17.96 -18.00
N ARG A 319 -16.30 18.81 -18.21
CA ARG A 319 -16.15 19.61 -19.44
C ARG A 319 -14.97 19.13 -20.30
N SER A 320 -15.30 18.67 -21.50
CA SER A 320 -14.38 18.31 -22.58
C SER A 320 -14.61 19.23 -23.79
N GLN A 321 -13.97 20.39 -23.79
CA GLN A 321 -13.89 21.25 -24.98
C GLN A 321 -12.45 21.64 -25.25
N ILE A 322 -12.05 21.50 -26.52
CA ILE A 322 -10.72 21.83 -27.02
C ILE A 322 -10.70 23.32 -27.33
N LEU A 323 -9.92 24.08 -26.54
CA LEU A 323 -9.74 25.53 -26.68
C LEU A 323 -8.64 25.82 -27.69
N SER A 324 -8.76 26.92 -28.46
CA SER A 324 -7.82 27.22 -29.54
C SER A 324 -7.33 28.66 -29.52
N PRO A 325 -6.00 28.88 -29.44
CA PRO A 325 -5.20 28.55 -28.27
C PRO A 325 -5.74 29.26 -27.01
N PRO A 326 -5.84 28.57 -25.86
CA PRO A 326 -6.34 29.18 -24.64
C PRO A 326 -5.37 30.24 -24.09
N ALA A 327 -5.94 31.32 -23.56
CA ALA A 327 -5.23 32.29 -22.72
C ALA A 327 -5.46 31.94 -21.24
N PRO A 328 -4.41 31.54 -20.49
CA PRO A 328 -4.51 31.38 -19.04
C PRO A 328 -4.59 32.73 -18.32
N HIS A 329 -5.45 32.81 -17.32
CA HIS A 329 -5.56 33.96 -16.43
C HIS A 329 -5.70 33.48 -14.98
N THR A 330 -5.04 34.18 -14.05
CA THR A 330 -5.19 33.92 -12.61
C THR A 330 -6.09 34.99 -12.00
N LYS A 331 -6.99 34.60 -11.09
CA LYS A 331 -7.87 35.54 -10.39
C LYS A 331 -7.71 35.35 -8.89
N ASN A 332 -7.13 36.37 -8.24
CA ASN A 332 -6.83 36.39 -6.80
C ASN A 332 -6.16 35.10 -6.31
N LEU A 333 -5.17 34.62 -7.06
CA LEU A 333 -4.57 33.31 -6.84
C LEU A 333 -3.64 33.35 -5.63
N SER A 334 -3.94 32.54 -4.63
CA SER A 334 -3.09 32.35 -3.46
C SER A 334 -2.79 30.88 -3.23
N TYR A 335 -1.58 30.58 -2.77
CA TYR A 335 -1.18 29.20 -2.46
C TYR A 335 -0.26 29.10 -1.25
N ARG A 336 -0.56 28.10 -0.41
CA ARG A 336 0.19 27.71 0.76
C ARG A 336 0.44 26.21 0.72
N TYR A 337 1.68 25.79 0.95
CA TYR A 337 2.01 24.37 1.06
C TYR A 337 1.32 23.76 2.28
N PRO A 338 0.90 22.47 2.21
CA PRO A 338 0.38 21.78 3.38
C PRO A 338 1.40 21.80 4.53
N LEU A 339 0.92 21.97 5.76
CA LEU A 339 1.73 21.98 6.98
C LEU A 339 2.67 23.20 7.15
N THR A 340 2.57 24.21 6.28
CA THR A 340 3.23 25.51 6.47
C THR A 340 2.22 26.60 6.80
N GLU A 341 2.63 27.59 7.61
CA GLU A 341 1.83 28.80 7.87
C GLU A 341 2.08 29.90 6.81
N GLU A 342 3.27 29.89 6.22
CA GLU A 342 3.67 30.90 5.23
C GLU A 342 3.01 30.64 3.87
N THR A 343 2.38 31.69 3.34
CA THR A 343 1.73 31.68 2.03
C THR A 343 2.75 32.11 0.97
N VAL A 344 2.99 31.24 -0.02
CA VAL A 344 4.05 31.43 -1.02
C VAL A 344 3.61 32.38 -2.14
N LEU A 345 2.33 32.34 -2.52
CA LEU A 345 1.74 33.20 -3.53
C LEU A 345 0.52 33.89 -2.94
N THR A 346 0.40 35.21 -3.12
CA THR A 346 -0.65 36.02 -2.49
C THR A 346 -1.39 36.87 -3.52
N GLY A 347 -2.67 36.55 -3.75
CA GLY A 347 -3.61 37.40 -4.50
C GLY A 347 -3.21 37.72 -5.95
N LEU A 348 -2.54 36.79 -6.64
CA LEU A 348 -1.97 37.06 -7.97
C LEU A 348 -3.05 37.16 -9.06
N ASN A 349 -2.98 38.23 -9.86
CA ASN A 349 -3.86 38.50 -11.00
C ASN A 349 -3.05 38.69 -12.28
N PHE A 350 -2.68 37.60 -12.93
CA PHE A 350 -1.90 37.60 -14.16
C PHE A 350 -2.74 37.17 -15.36
N SER A 351 -2.34 37.67 -16.53
CA SER A 351 -2.93 37.32 -17.82
C SER A 351 -1.81 36.89 -18.75
N PHE A 352 -1.91 35.68 -19.28
CA PHE A 352 -0.97 35.11 -20.23
C PHE A 352 -1.62 35.09 -21.62
N PRO A 353 -1.27 36.03 -22.53
CA PRO A 353 -1.96 36.14 -23.80
C PRO A 353 -1.80 34.90 -24.67
N ALA A 354 -2.88 34.52 -25.35
CA ALA A 354 -2.87 33.35 -26.24
C ALA A 354 -1.83 33.50 -27.36
N GLY A 355 -1.05 32.45 -27.60
CA GLY A 355 -0.05 32.44 -28.68
C GLY A 355 1.19 33.31 -28.42
N LYS A 356 1.39 33.78 -27.19
CA LYS A 356 2.53 34.61 -26.78
C LYS A 356 3.44 33.87 -25.80
N SER A 357 4.70 34.30 -25.76
CA SER A 357 5.71 33.77 -24.85
C SER A 357 5.90 34.70 -23.65
N THR A 358 5.73 34.18 -22.44
CA THR A 358 5.88 34.92 -21.18
C THR A 358 7.00 34.31 -20.35
N VAL A 359 7.95 35.15 -19.91
CA VAL A 359 8.99 34.76 -18.96
C VAL A 359 8.63 35.24 -17.55
N LEU A 360 8.65 34.31 -16.60
CA LEU A 360 8.55 34.57 -15.17
C LEU A 360 9.96 34.81 -14.61
N ALA A 361 10.26 36.07 -14.28
CA ALA A 361 11.51 36.50 -13.65
C ALA A 361 11.31 36.70 -12.13
N GLY A 362 12.39 36.66 -11.36
CA GLY A 362 12.36 36.90 -9.91
C GLY A 362 13.40 36.09 -9.15
N ALA A 363 13.63 36.44 -7.89
CA ALA A 363 14.60 35.75 -7.02
C ALA A 363 14.28 34.25 -6.88
N SER A 364 15.29 33.44 -6.53
CA SER A 364 15.06 32.04 -6.19
C SER A 364 14.15 31.94 -4.95
N GLY A 365 13.25 30.96 -4.93
CA GLY A 365 12.32 30.76 -3.81
C GLY A 365 11.05 31.64 -3.79
N VAL A 366 10.90 32.62 -4.70
CA VAL A 366 9.71 33.50 -4.75
C VAL A 366 8.41 32.83 -5.23
N GLY A 367 8.45 31.52 -5.51
CA GLY A 367 7.26 30.74 -5.91
C GLY A 367 7.02 30.60 -7.42
N LYS A 368 8.02 30.85 -8.29
CA LYS A 368 7.89 30.70 -9.75
C LYS A 368 7.48 29.28 -10.17
N SER A 369 8.19 28.26 -9.69
CA SER A 369 7.87 26.84 -9.92
C SER A 369 6.51 26.47 -9.33
N THR A 370 6.16 27.04 -8.17
CA THR A 370 4.83 26.87 -7.56
C THR A 370 3.73 27.39 -8.49
N LEU A 371 3.90 28.56 -9.10
CA LEU A 371 2.95 29.12 -10.06
C LEU A 371 2.81 28.22 -11.31
N LEU A 372 3.92 27.68 -11.84
CA LEU A 372 3.86 26.73 -12.94
C LEU A 372 3.11 25.45 -12.57
N LEU A 373 3.33 24.90 -11.37
CA LEU A 373 2.60 23.71 -10.88
C LEU A 373 1.09 23.94 -10.78
N LEU A 374 0.68 25.12 -10.32
CA LEU A 374 -0.72 25.54 -10.27
C LEU A 374 -1.32 25.68 -11.68
N LEU A 375 -0.61 26.37 -12.58
CA LEU A 375 -1.03 26.53 -13.99
C LEU A 375 -1.08 25.18 -14.74
N ALA A 376 -0.22 24.23 -14.36
CA ALA A 376 -0.22 22.86 -14.88
C ALA A 376 -1.40 22.02 -14.37
N GLY A 377 -2.15 22.49 -13.36
CA GLY A 377 -3.19 21.72 -12.70
C GLY A 377 -2.67 20.57 -11.83
N GLN A 378 -1.36 20.51 -11.57
CA GLN A 378 -0.74 19.49 -10.72
C GLN A 378 -1.05 19.69 -9.24
N THR A 379 -1.38 20.93 -8.87
CA THR A 379 -1.77 21.32 -7.51
C THR A 379 -2.93 22.32 -7.61
N ALA A 380 -3.88 22.24 -6.67
CA ALA A 380 -4.99 23.19 -6.59
C ALA A 380 -4.60 24.44 -5.76
N PRO A 381 -5.08 25.64 -6.13
CA PRO A 381 -4.85 26.84 -5.34
C PRO A 381 -5.56 26.78 -3.98
N THR A 382 -5.02 27.49 -2.99
CA THR A 382 -5.66 27.65 -1.67
C THR A 382 -6.83 28.62 -1.76
N GLU A 383 -6.66 29.71 -2.51
CA GLU A 383 -7.70 30.70 -2.81
C GLU A 383 -7.57 31.17 -4.26
N GLY A 384 -8.67 31.66 -4.82
CA GLY A 384 -8.73 32.13 -6.20
C GLY A 384 -9.01 31.03 -7.21
N SER A 385 -8.82 31.33 -8.49
CA SER A 385 -9.10 30.42 -9.60
C SER A 385 -8.14 30.65 -10.76
N ILE A 386 -7.98 29.62 -11.59
CA ILE A 386 -7.22 29.67 -12.85
C ILE A 386 -8.23 29.47 -13.97
N LEU A 387 -8.32 30.46 -14.84
CA LEU A 387 -9.30 30.53 -15.91
C LEU A 387 -8.59 30.38 -17.25
N LEU A 388 -9.16 29.57 -18.14
CA LEU A 388 -8.76 29.45 -19.53
C LEU A 388 -9.82 30.12 -20.41
N THR A 389 -9.43 31.16 -21.14
CA THR A 389 -10.29 31.85 -22.11
C THR A 389 -10.00 31.33 -23.50
N ASP A 390 -11.05 31.06 -24.29
CA ASP A 390 -10.88 30.67 -25.69
C ASP A 390 -10.36 31.85 -26.53
N GLY A 391 -9.30 31.62 -27.31
CA GLY A 391 -8.69 32.61 -28.20
C GLY A 391 -9.50 32.84 -29.48
N ALA A 392 -10.48 31.98 -29.79
CA ALA A 392 -11.27 32.02 -31.03
C ALA A 392 -12.40 33.08 -31.08
N GLY A 393 -12.49 34.00 -30.11
CA GLY A 393 -13.44 35.12 -30.13
C GLY A 393 -14.85 34.79 -29.64
N SER A 394 -15.13 33.54 -29.24
CA SER A 394 -16.31 33.19 -28.45
C SER A 394 -15.93 33.30 -26.96
N ALA A 395 -16.62 34.15 -26.21
CA ALA A 395 -16.30 34.53 -24.82
C ALA A 395 -16.54 33.41 -23.78
N ASN A 396 -16.08 32.19 -24.05
CA ASN A 396 -16.18 31.08 -23.12
C ASN A 396 -14.95 31.09 -22.20
N VAL A 397 -15.22 31.19 -20.91
CA VAL A 397 -14.22 31.14 -19.84
C VAL A 397 -14.45 29.85 -19.06
N PHE A 398 -13.40 29.04 -18.96
CA PHE A 398 -13.42 27.76 -18.25
C PHE A 398 -12.53 27.82 -17.03
N ASP A 399 -13.01 27.34 -15.90
CA ASP A 399 -12.17 27.13 -14.73
C ASP A 399 -11.36 25.84 -14.92
N LEU A 400 -10.03 25.91 -14.74
CA LEU A 400 -9.13 24.76 -14.83
C LEU A 400 -9.58 23.64 -13.88
N ALA A 401 -10.14 23.97 -12.72
CA ALA A 401 -10.64 22.98 -11.76
C ALA A 401 -11.87 22.20 -12.26
N GLN A 402 -12.57 22.69 -13.28
CA GLN A 402 -13.78 22.06 -13.84
C GLN A 402 -13.51 21.24 -15.11
N LEU A 403 -12.27 21.22 -15.61
CA LEU A 403 -11.88 20.45 -16.78
C LEU A 403 -11.56 19.00 -16.39
N SER A 404 -11.88 18.07 -17.30
CA SER A 404 -11.46 16.67 -17.15
C SER A 404 -9.94 16.55 -17.15
N GLU A 405 -9.40 15.52 -16.51
CA GLU A 405 -7.94 15.28 -16.52
C GLU A 405 -7.44 14.98 -17.94
N GLU A 406 -8.24 14.29 -18.76
CA GLU A 406 -7.93 14.07 -20.18
C GLU A 406 -7.83 15.40 -20.95
N THR A 407 -8.77 16.33 -20.72
CA THR A 407 -8.72 17.68 -21.32
C THR A 407 -7.46 18.43 -20.90
N LYS A 408 -7.12 18.43 -19.60
CA LYS A 408 -5.90 19.10 -19.10
C LYS A 408 -4.65 18.49 -19.72
N GLN A 409 -4.59 17.16 -19.78
CA GLN A 409 -3.50 16.44 -20.42
C GLN A 409 -3.42 16.79 -21.90
N ASN A 410 -4.51 16.99 -22.64
CA ASN A 410 -4.41 17.38 -24.05
C ASN A 410 -4.06 18.87 -24.25
N LEU A 411 -4.31 19.72 -23.25
CA LEU A 411 -4.08 21.17 -23.34
C LEU A 411 -2.70 21.62 -22.84
N ILE A 412 -2.16 20.98 -21.80
CA ILE A 412 -1.02 21.52 -21.04
C ILE A 412 0.15 20.54 -21.05
N THR A 413 1.31 21.02 -21.47
CA THR A 413 2.61 20.38 -21.21
C THR A 413 3.30 21.10 -20.06
N TYR A 414 3.80 20.35 -19.08
CA TYR A 414 4.70 20.87 -18.04
C TYR A 414 6.03 20.13 -18.07
N VAL A 415 7.12 20.89 -18.20
CA VAL A 415 8.49 20.41 -18.09
C VAL A 415 9.08 20.94 -16.78
N PRO A 416 9.28 20.08 -15.77
CA PRO A 416 9.86 20.50 -14.50
C PRO A 416 11.37 20.78 -14.64
N GLN A 417 11.92 21.48 -13.65
CA GLN A 417 13.35 21.81 -13.58
C GLN A 417 14.22 20.55 -13.65
N GLU A 418 13.83 19.48 -12.98
CA GLU A 418 14.48 18.18 -13.08
C GLU A 418 13.53 17.14 -13.68
N PRO A 419 13.55 16.93 -15.01
CA PRO A 419 12.73 15.92 -15.66
C PRO A 419 13.04 14.52 -15.13
N HIS A 420 12.00 13.81 -14.69
CA HIS A 420 12.15 12.41 -14.27
C HIS A 420 12.52 11.52 -15.46
N ILE A 421 13.56 10.70 -15.29
CA ILE A 421 13.99 9.72 -16.30
C ILE A 421 13.44 8.36 -15.89
N PHE A 422 12.59 7.80 -16.73
CA PHE A 422 12.03 6.48 -16.53
C PHE A 422 13.05 5.41 -16.91
N THR A 423 13.00 4.27 -16.20
CA THR A 423 13.82 3.10 -16.54
C THR A 423 13.16 2.40 -17.74
N ALA A 424 13.42 2.93 -18.93
CA ALA A 424 12.80 2.59 -20.21
C ALA A 424 13.68 3.06 -21.37
N SER A 425 13.29 2.83 -22.63
CA SER A 425 14.07 3.30 -23.78
C SER A 425 14.08 4.83 -23.89
N LEU A 426 15.02 5.38 -24.67
CA LEU A 426 15.04 6.80 -25.04
C LEU A 426 13.72 7.21 -25.71
N ALA A 427 13.20 6.40 -26.63
CA ALA A 427 11.92 6.65 -27.28
C ALA A 427 10.75 6.72 -26.29
N ASP A 428 10.65 5.77 -25.36
CA ASP A 428 9.59 5.76 -24.34
C ASP A 428 9.70 6.97 -23.40
N ASN A 429 10.93 7.38 -23.09
CA ASN A 429 11.17 8.57 -22.28
C ASN A 429 10.74 9.86 -22.98
N VAL A 430 10.77 9.94 -24.31
CA VAL A 430 10.29 11.10 -25.08
C VAL A 430 8.77 11.04 -25.26
N SER A 431 8.26 9.89 -25.70
CA SER A 431 6.84 9.73 -26.04
C SER A 431 5.93 9.64 -24.81
N LEU A 432 6.48 9.25 -23.67
CA LEU A 432 5.74 8.95 -22.43
C LEU A 432 4.57 7.99 -22.68
N TRP A 433 4.79 6.99 -23.54
CA TRP A 433 3.80 5.97 -23.91
C TRP A 433 2.50 6.54 -24.50
N LEU A 434 2.54 7.73 -25.09
CA LEU A 434 1.42 8.23 -25.89
C LEU A 434 1.14 7.27 -27.06
N ALA A 435 -0.15 7.07 -27.34
CA ALA A 435 -0.58 6.33 -28.51
C ALA A 435 -0.05 7.00 -29.79
N ASP A 436 0.19 6.23 -30.83
CA ASP A 436 0.65 6.69 -32.15
C ASP A 436 2.05 7.33 -32.20
N ALA A 437 2.90 7.05 -31.19
CA ALA A 437 4.30 7.47 -31.20
C ALA A 437 5.10 6.74 -32.31
N THR A 438 5.51 7.49 -33.33
CA THR A 438 6.41 7.00 -34.39
C THR A 438 7.86 7.36 -34.06
N ASP A 439 8.78 6.47 -34.45
CA ASP A 439 10.22 6.69 -34.25
C ASP A 439 10.72 7.97 -34.95
N ASP A 440 10.12 8.32 -36.10
CA ASP A 440 10.44 9.55 -36.84
C ASP A 440 10.03 10.81 -36.05
N ALA A 441 8.81 10.84 -35.48
CA ALA A 441 8.36 11.98 -34.66
C ALA A 441 9.19 12.12 -33.38
N VAL A 442 9.62 11.00 -32.79
CA VAL A 442 10.54 11.02 -31.63
C VAL A 442 11.90 11.58 -32.02
N ALA A 443 12.46 11.15 -33.16
CA ALA A 443 13.73 11.65 -33.67
C ALA A 443 13.66 13.16 -34.00
N GLU A 444 12.57 13.61 -34.63
CA GLU A 444 12.36 15.04 -34.91
C GLU A 444 12.30 15.88 -33.63
N ALA A 445 11.62 15.39 -32.59
CA ALA A 445 11.55 16.06 -31.30
C ALA A 445 12.93 16.14 -30.60
N LEU A 446 13.76 15.10 -30.72
CA LEU A 446 15.13 15.09 -30.21
C LEU A 446 16.03 16.05 -30.97
N GLU A 447 15.94 16.08 -32.30
CA GLU A 447 16.67 17.04 -33.15
C GLU A 447 16.27 18.48 -32.82
N ALA A 448 14.97 18.76 -32.69
CA ALA A 448 14.47 20.08 -32.29
C ALA A 448 14.99 20.52 -30.92
N ALA A 449 15.23 19.58 -30.01
CA ALA A 449 15.77 19.83 -28.67
C ALA A 449 17.30 19.82 -28.61
N ALA A 450 18.02 19.89 -29.75
CA ALA A 450 19.49 19.81 -29.81
C ALA A 450 20.05 18.52 -29.14
N LEU A 451 19.39 17.39 -29.41
CA LEU A 451 19.83 16.04 -29.01
C LEU A 451 20.09 15.13 -30.21
N GLY A 452 20.17 15.67 -31.43
CA GLY A 452 20.46 14.89 -32.64
C GLY A 452 21.82 14.19 -32.63
N ASP A 453 22.88 14.92 -32.26
CA ASP A 453 24.22 14.35 -32.15
C ASP A 453 24.32 13.33 -31.02
N PHE A 454 23.65 13.59 -29.91
CA PHE A 454 23.51 12.63 -28.81
C PHE A 454 22.85 11.35 -29.31
N LEU A 455 21.73 11.44 -30.03
CA LEU A 455 21.04 10.28 -30.61
C LEU A 455 21.94 9.49 -31.56
N ARG A 456 22.70 10.17 -32.43
CA ARG A 456 23.65 9.54 -33.36
C ARG A 456 24.83 8.85 -32.67
N ALA A 457 25.25 9.33 -31.50
CA ALA A 457 26.35 8.77 -30.74
C ALA A 457 25.96 7.50 -29.97
N LEU A 458 24.66 7.25 -29.75
CA LEU A 458 24.18 6.11 -28.99
C LEU A 458 24.20 4.82 -29.82
N PRO A 459 24.80 3.71 -29.31
CA PRO A 459 24.87 2.44 -30.05
C PRO A 459 23.50 1.86 -30.44
N ASP A 460 22.52 1.98 -29.54
CA ASP A 460 21.16 1.45 -29.73
C ASP A 460 20.16 2.52 -30.17
N GLY A 461 20.63 3.74 -30.48
CA GLY A 461 19.81 4.88 -30.91
C GLY A 461 18.60 5.11 -30.00
N LEU A 462 17.41 5.15 -30.59
CA LEU A 462 16.13 5.34 -29.89
C LEU A 462 15.80 4.25 -28.86
N ARG A 463 16.38 3.05 -29.00
CA ARG A 463 16.12 1.91 -28.10
C ARG A 463 17.09 1.86 -26.92
N THR A 464 18.04 2.80 -26.85
CA THR A 464 18.98 2.90 -25.72
C THR A 464 18.23 2.95 -24.39
N PRO A 465 18.52 2.02 -23.45
CA PRO A 465 17.89 2.03 -22.15
C PRO A 465 18.41 3.21 -21.31
N LEU A 466 17.51 3.96 -20.71
CA LEU A 466 17.79 5.06 -19.77
C LEU A 466 17.34 4.68 -18.36
N GLY A 467 17.65 5.55 -17.37
CA GLY A 467 17.21 5.39 -15.99
C GLY A 467 18.14 4.53 -15.15
N ALA A 468 17.60 3.80 -14.17
CA ALA A 468 18.40 3.04 -13.22
C ALA A 468 19.14 1.88 -13.91
N GLY A 469 20.48 1.97 -13.99
CA GLY A 469 21.31 0.98 -14.69
C GLY A 469 21.37 1.16 -16.21
N GLY A 470 20.75 2.19 -16.78
CA GLY A 470 20.82 2.54 -18.20
C GLY A 470 21.93 3.54 -18.52
N HIS A 471 21.93 4.06 -19.75
CA HIS A 471 22.88 5.08 -20.18
C HIS A 471 22.73 6.35 -19.32
N PRO A 472 23.82 6.88 -18.74
CA PRO A 472 23.78 8.08 -17.92
C PRO A 472 23.49 9.31 -18.78
N LEU A 473 22.74 10.28 -18.24
CA LEU A 473 22.51 11.56 -18.88
C LEU A 473 23.14 12.68 -18.06
N SER A 474 23.83 13.59 -18.72
CA SER A 474 24.28 14.86 -18.12
C SER A 474 23.08 15.72 -17.70
N ALA A 475 23.32 16.75 -16.88
CA ALA A 475 22.26 17.69 -16.50
C ALA A 475 21.64 18.39 -17.73
N GLY A 476 22.47 18.86 -18.67
CA GLY A 476 22.01 19.52 -19.89
C GLY A 476 21.20 18.58 -20.79
N GLU A 477 21.64 17.33 -20.98
CA GLU A 477 20.87 16.34 -21.77
C GLU A 477 19.52 16.02 -21.12
N ARG A 478 19.44 15.96 -19.79
CA ARG A 478 18.15 15.75 -19.09
C ARG A 478 17.18 16.92 -19.31
N HIS A 479 17.65 18.17 -19.22
CA HIS A 479 16.81 19.33 -19.50
C HIS A 479 16.32 19.34 -20.95
N ARG A 480 17.24 19.09 -21.91
CA ARG A 480 16.89 18.99 -23.33
C ARG A 480 15.96 17.83 -23.63
N LEU A 481 16.07 16.71 -22.92
CA LEU A 481 15.11 15.60 -23.04
C LEU A 481 13.72 16.00 -22.54
N GLY A 482 13.64 16.80 -21.46
CA GLY A 482 12.42 17.45 -21.01
C GLY A 482 11.79 18.33 -22.09
N LEU A 483 12.61 19.10 -22.81
CA LEU A 483 12.18 19.91 -23.93
C LEU A 483 11.72 19.07 -25.13
N ALA A 484 12.42 17.99 -25.46
CA ALA A 484 12.01 17.04 -26.49
C ALA A 484 10.63 16.45 -26.20
N ARG A 485 10.31 16.13 -24.94
CA ARG A 485 8.96 15.72 -24.52
C ARG A 485 7.91 16.78 -24.86
N ALA A 486 8.22 18.05 -24.64
CA ALA A 486 7.29 19.13 -24.95
C ALA A 486 7.07 19.30 -26.45
N PHE A 487 8.12 19.20 -27.25
CA PHE A 487 8.04 19.23 -28.70
C PHE A 487 7.23 18.06 -29.25
N PHE A 488 7.48 16.85 -28.74
CA PHE A 488 6.74 15.65 -29.12
C PHE A 488 5.25 15.75 -28.76
N GLN A 489 4.92 16.18 -27.54
CA GLN A 489 3.54 16.32 -27.06
C GLN A 489 2.77 17.42 -27.79
N ASN A 490 3.47 18.49 -28.20
CA ASN A 490 2.94 19.54 -29.06
C ASN A 490 1.63 20.19 -28.56
N ARG A 491 1.49 20.40 -27.25
CA ARG A 491 0.26 20.90 -26.63
C ARG A 491 0.11 22.43 -26.72
N PRO A 492 -1.13 22.98 -26.68
CA PRO A 492 -1.38 24.43 -26.81
C PRO A 492 -0.76 25.32 -25.71
N ILE A 493 -0.71 24.85 -24.47
CA ILE A 493 -0.09 25.54 -23.33
C ILE A 493 1.18 24.79 -22.95
N VAL A 494 2.31 25.50 -22.90
CA VAL A 494 3.62 24.89 -22.61
C VAL A 494 4.26 25.64 -21.46
N LEU A 495 4.51 24.91 -20.37
CA LEU A 495 5.06 25.41 -19.12
C LEU A 495 6.47 24.83 -18.94
N LEU A 496 7.50 25.68 -18.89
CA LEU A 496 8.90 25.25 -18.86
C LEU A 496 9.62 25.82 -17.64
N ASP A 497 10.12 24.96 -16.76
CA ASP A 497 10.81 25.40 -15.54
C ASP A 497 12.34 25.33 -15.70
N GLU A 498 13.00 26.47 -15.85
CA GLU A 498 14.47 26.63 -15.94
C GLU A 498 15.23 25.70 -16.92
N ILE A 499 14.61 25.37 -18.05
CA ILE A 499 15.14 24.37 -19.01
C ILE A 499 16.48 24.70 -19.69
N THR A 500 16.96 25.95 -19.63
CA THR A 500 18.27 26.35 -20.20
C THR A 500 19.38 26.53 -19.15
N ALA A 501 19.11 26.13 -17.91
CA ALA A 501 20.09 26.15 -16.84
C ALA A 501 21.27 25.21 -17.18
N GLY A 502 22.50 25.74 -17.08
CA GLY A 502 23.73 24.99 -17.30
C GLY A 502 24.08 24.68 -18.76
N LEU A 503 23.36 25.25 -19.74
CA LEU A 503 23.73 25.17 -21.16
C LEU A 503 24.86 26.15 -21.50
N ASP A 504 25.76 25.75 -22.39
CA ASP A 504 26.71 26.67 -23.03
C ASP A 504 25.99 27.63 -23.99
N GLY A 505 26.69 28.67 -24.44
CA GLY A 505 26.07 29.74 -25.23
C GLY A 505 25.59 29.30 -26.62
N GLU A 506 26.27 28.32 -27.24
CA GLU A 506 25.91 27.79 -28.55
C GLU A 506 24.64 26.94 -28.47
N THR A 507 24.59 25.98 -27.54
CA THR A 507 23.38 25.15 -27.32
C THR A 507 22.21 26.01 -26.85
N GLU A 508 22.44 27.05 -26.03
CA GLU A 508 21.38 27.98 -25.64
C GLU A 508 20.76 28.69 -26.85
N ALA A 509 21.57 29.15 -27.80
CA ALA A 509 21.09 29.81 -29.01
C ALA A 509 20.26 28.86 -29.89
N GLU A 510 20.69 27.61 -30.05
CA GLU A 510 19.94 26.57 -30.77
C GLU A 510 18.58 26.30 -30.13
N VAL A 511 18.55 26.16 -28.80
CA VAL A 511 17.31 25.94 -28.05
C VAL A 511 16.36 27.14 -28.19
N ILE A 512 16.85 28.39 -28.12
CA ILE A 512 16.02 29.58 -28.34
C ILE A 512 15.46 29.62 -29.76
N ALA A 513 16.25 29.24 -30.77
CA ALA A 513 15.77 29.16 -32.16
C ALA A 513 14.69 28.07 -32.33
N ALA A 514 14.85 26.92 -31.67
CA ALA A 514 13.83 25.88 -31.63
C ALA A 514 12.55 26.33 -30.92
N LEU A 515 12.66 26.97 -29.76
CA LEU A 515 11.53 27.55 -29.03
C LEU A 515 10.79 28.60 -29.85
N THR A 516 11.51 29.43 -30.62
CA THR A 516 10.90 30.43 -31.51
C THR A 516 9.99 29.77 -32.56
N ARG A 517 10.48 28.70 -33.21
CA ARG A 517 9.67 27.94 -34.17
C ARG A 517 8.50 27.24 -33.51
N PHE A 518 8.71 26.69 -32.32
CA PHE A 518 7.68 25.99 -31.55
C PHE A 518 6.64 26.93 -30.94
N ALA A 519 6.96 28.19 -30.67
CA ALA A 519 6.05 29.15 -30.06
C ALA A 519 4.86 29.55 -30.96
N HIS A 520 4.96 29.35 -32.28
CA HIS A 520 3.89 29.70 -33.21
C HIS A 520 2.56 29.01 -32.85
N HIS A 521 1.52 29.79 -32.58
CA HIS A 521 0.18 29.33 -32.16
C HIS A 521 0.12 28.63 -30.78
N ARG A 522 1.13 28.79 -29.93
CA ARG A 522 1.17 28.19 -28.59
C ARG A 522 1.41 29.26 -27.52
N THR A 523 0.81 29.06 -26.35
CA THR A 523 1.03 29.93 -25.20
C THR A 523 2.16 29.34 -24.36
N LEU A 524 3.32 30.02 -24.35
CA LEU A 524 4.51 29.57 -23.63
C LEU A 524 4.66 30.39 -22.33
N ILE A 525 4.83 29.70 -21.21
CA ILE A 525 5.12 30.31 -19.92
C ILE A 525 6.35 29.61 -19.35
N LEU A 526 7.43 30.35 -19.16
CA LEU A 526 8.69 29.75 -18.73
C LEU A 526 9.35 30.55 -17.61
N THR A 527 10.09 29.87 -16.76
CA THR A 527 10.95 30.50 -15.76
C THR A 527 12.38 30.57 -16.29
N SER A 528 13.02 31.72 -16.17
CA SER A 528 14.43 31.86 -16.49
C SER A 528 15.06 33.05 -15.76
N HIS A 529 16.34 32.92 -15.47
CA HIS A 529 17.19 34.02 -15.02
C HIS A 529 18.19 34.46 -16.11
N ARG A 530 18.16 33.84 -17.31
CA ARG A 530 19.11 34.11 -18.37
C ARG A 530 18.67 35.33 -19.20
N PRO A 531 19.53 36.35 -19.39
CA PRO A 531 19.19 37.55 -20.15
C PRO A 531 18.70 37.26 -21.58
N ALA A 532 19.25 36.22 -22.23
CA ALA A 532 18.86 35.85 -23.59
C ALA A 532 17.39 35.43 -23.70
N LEU A 533 16.88 34.63 -22.75
CA LEU A 533 15.47 34.23 -22.73
C LEU A 533 14.54 35.38 -22.30
N ILE A 534 14.98 36.22 -21.36
CA ILE A 534 14.23 37.40 -20.93
C ILE A 534 14.05 38.36 -22.12
N ALA A 535 15.10 38.56 -22.92
CA ALA A 535 15.05 39.41 -24.11
C ALA A 535 14.23 38.79 -25.27
N TRP A 536 14.13 37.47 -25.33
CA TRP A 536 13.38 36.74 -26.35
C TRP A 536 11.86 36.78 -26.13
N ALA A 537 11.39 36.90 -24.89
CA ALA A 537 9.97 36.79 -24.55
C ALA A 537 9.14 38.00 -25.01
N ASP A 538 7.88 37.75 -25.40
CA ASP A 538 6.91 38.82 -25.69
C ASP A 538 6.54 39.60 -24.41
N HIS A 539 6.48 38.89 -23.28
CA HIS A 539 6.11 39.45 -21.97
C HIS A 539 7.06 38.96 -20.87
N VAL A 540 7.33 39.83 -19.91
CA VAL A 540 8.10 39.48 -18.70
C VAL A 540 7.28 39.85 -17.48
N ILE A 541 7.07 38.89 -16.58
CA ILE A 541 6.41 39.09 -15.29
C ILE A 541 7.45 38.87 -14.20
N THR A 542 7.68 39.88 -13.36
CA THR A 542 8.63 39.80 -12.25
C THR A 542 7.90 39.52 -10.94
N LEU A 543 8.12 38.35 -10.36
CA LEU A 543 7.57 37.95 -9.07
C LEU A 543 8.41 38.51 -7.91
N GLY A 544 7.75 39.02 -6.86
CA GLY A 544 8.39 39.56 -5.66
C GLY A 544 8.85 41.02 -5.75
N GLY A 545 8.31 41.79 -6.71
CA GLY A 545 8.52 43.24 -6.79
C GLY A 545 7.71 44.02 -5.75
N ALA A 546 8.06 45.29 -5.52
CA ALA A 546 7.39 46.20 -4.57
C ALA A 546 5.92 46.54 -4.92
N HIS A 547 5.42 46.07 -6.07
CA HIS A 547 4.03 46.12 -6.48
C HIS A 547 3.62 44.71 -6.90
N GLY A 548 2.52 44.22 -6.32
CA GLY A 548 2.07 42.83 -6.37
C GLY A 548 1.73 42.29 -7.75
#